data_AF-A0A974Z199-F1
#
_entry.id   AF-A0A974Z199-F1
#
_cell.length_a   1.000
_cell.length_b   1.000
_cell.length_c   1.000
_cell.angle_alpha   90.00
_cell.angle_beta   90.00
_cell.angle_gamma   90.00
#
_symmetry.space_group_name_H-M   'P 1'
#
loop_
_entity.id
_entity.type
_entity.pdbx_description
1 polymer ?
#
loop_
_entity_poly.entity_id
_entity_poly.type
_entity_poly.pdbx_seq_one_letter_code
_entity_poly.pdbx_strand_id
1 'polypeptide(L)'
;MDKEKLNKPINLSDTTRDTSFEALLRSSLKDIDVPKEFTGNIMQRIEQENIQIERKAKVTPLFAKSSIWLRGIVAVAAAGLVFLGVQNMQVNPAEDPEMAEVPPAIDISEEPAVDSQVVAENDPGTTEVEEPAMEEPEANATEPAIEEPIIEEPSSEDPAIQEPVATKPVGRDVEPVDLTEEIRLDAVVSIASAKGRLPSGALDLLPIYEGERRALAPSITEDGDLLYFIESEDGLYDLVSQVVGQKEYTVVAQSLASDEMNVKQAVGQSISKADISIIDDAVYYKDVQILPSMMDAELEYGLAPNDIFVVVNAKSDVGAIEGLWVTDIYNANMGKLSVLGGGRILAWAPDSSSLLFTDRDGSIYLGDINDAKTYLVAENGDVGNTLANYSADAKSFVISCRVGGSDGIYFVQVP
;
A
#
# COMPACT_ATOMS: atom_id res chain seq x y z
N MET A 1 10.07 -34.72 48.35
CA MET A 1 9.47 -34.93 47.02
C MET A 1 10.45 -34.37 46.03
N ASP A 2 11.19 -35.27 45.37
CA ASP A 2 12.44 -34.98 44.68
C ASP A 2 12.23 -34.39 43.28
N LYS A 3 12.97 -33.30 43.00
CA LYS A 3 13.06 -32.63 41.69
C LYS A 3 14.26 -33.14 40.89
N GLU A 4 14.28 -34.43 40.54
CA GLU A 4 15.44 -35.00 39.82
C GLU A 4 15.08 -35.95 38.67
N LYS A 5 13.98 -35.68 37.95
CA LYS A 5 13.65 -36.42 36.72
C LYS A 5 13.00 -35.52 35.68
N LEU A 6 13.77 -34.71 34.95
CA LEU A 6 13.38 -34.25 33.61
C LEU A 6 14.60 -33.70 32.88
N ASN A 7 15.40 -34.58 32.29
CA ASN A 7 16.25 -34.26 31.14
C ASN A 7 16.77 -35.56 30.51
N LYS A 8 16.05 -36.03 29.48
CA LYS A 8 16.62 -36.92 28.47
C LYS A 8 16.33 -36.33 27.09
N PRO A 9 17.32 -36.21 26.20
CA PRO A 9 17.11 -35.72 24.85
C PRO A 9 16.29 -36.73 24.03
N ILE A 10 15.32 -36.22 23.29
CA ILE A 10 14.53 -36.98 22.31
C ILE A 10 15.44 -37.20 21.09
N ASN A 11 15.72 -38.47 20.79
CA ASN A 11 16.52 -38.87 19.64
C ASN A 11 15.58 -39.09 18.44
N LEU A 12 15.65 -38.21 17.44
CA LEU A 12 14.73 -38.11 16.30
C LEU A 12 15.14 -38.97 15.07
N SER A 13 15.85 -40.09 15.28
CA SER A 13 16.41 -40.88 14.16
C SER A 13 15.62 -42.13 13.75
N ASP A 14 14.44 -42.38 14.30
CA ASP A 14 13.58 -43.51 13.89
C ASP A 14 12.26 -43.02 13.29
N THR A 15 12.31 -42.57 12.04
CA THR A 15 11.14 -42.53 11.15
C THR A 15 11.13 -43.79 10.30
N THR A 16 10.56 -44.86 10.85
CA THR A 16 10.10 -45.99 10.04
C THR A 16 9.04 -45.47 9.07
N ARG A 17 9.42 -45.37 7.79
CA ARG A 17 8.52 -45.08 6.67
C ARG A 17 7.27 -45.94 6.79
N ASP A 18 6.14 -45.27 6.98
CA ASP A 18 4.83 -45.88 7.11
C ASP A 18 4.37 -46.38 5.74
N THR A 19 4.74 -47.61 5.41
CA THR A 19 4.38 -48.32 4.15
C THR A 19 2.87 -48.51 3.99
N SER A 20 2.11 -48.27 5.07
CA SER A 20 0.65 -48.30 5.09
C SER A 20 0.02 -47.15 4.29
N PHE A 21 0.65 -45.98 4.27
CA PHE A 21 0.13 -44.79 3.57
C PHE A 21 0.32 -44.90 2.05
N GLU A 22 1.47 -45.41 1.60
CA GLU A 22 1.72 -45.67 0.16
C GLU A 22 0.77 -46.75 -0.39
N ALA A 23 0.42 -47.75 0.43
CA ALA A 23 -0.55 -48.77 0.06
C ALA A 23 -2.00 -48.22 -0.05
N LEU A 24 -2.36 -47.23 0.77
CA LEU A 24 -3.65 -46.53 0.68
C LEU A 24 -3.72 -45.63 -0.55
N LEU A 25 -2.65 -44.90 -0.88
CA LEU A 25 -2.58 -44.07 -2.10
C LEU A 25 -2.69 -44.91 -3.38
N ARG A 26 -2.02 -46.06 -3.43
CA ARG A 26 -2.10 -46.96 -4.59
C ARG A 26 -3.44 -47.68 -4.72
N SER A 27 -4.18 -47.88 -3.63
CA SER A 27 -5.51 -48.51 -3.71
C SER A 27 -6.63 -47.51 -4.04
N SER A 28 -6.41 -46.21 -3.77
CA SER A 28 -7.34 -45.12 -4.08
C SER A 28 -7.32 -44.70 -5.56
N LEU A 29 -6.16 -44.79 -6.21
CA LEU A 29 -6.01 -44.47 -7.62
C LEU A 29 -6.44 -45.67 -8.49
N LYS A 30 -7.72 -45.74 -8.85
CA LYS A 30 -8.14 -46.59 -9.98
C LYS A 30 -7.45 -46.11 -11.25
N ASP A 31 -6.98 -47.06 -12.06
CA ASP A 31 -6.42 -46.80 -13.39
C ASP A 31 -7.37 -45.87 -14.17
N ILE A 32 -6.91 -44.64 -14.41
CA ILE A 32 -7.62 -43.68 -15.23
C ILE A 32 -7.43 -44.15 -16.67
N ASP A 33 -8.48 -44.71 -17.25
CA ASP A 33 -8.50 -45.13 -18.65
C ASP A 33 -8.53 -43.87 -19.52
N VAL A 34 -7.35 -43.39 -19.90
CA VAL A 34 -7.21 -42.20 -20.74
C VAL A 34 -7.83 -42.53 -22.10
N PRO A 35 -8.87 -41.80 -22.55
CA PRO A 35 -9.51 -42.07 -23.83
C PRO A 35 -8.46 -42.04 -24.94
N LYS A 36 -8.44 -43.05 -25.81
CA LYS A 36 -7.45 -43.18 -26.92
C LYS A 36 -7.37 -41.95 -27.83
N GLU A 37 -8.41 -41.12 -27.82
CA GLU A 37 -8.52 -39.91 -28.62
C GLU A 37 -7.93 -38.66 -27.94
N PHE A 38 -7.66 -38.71 -26.63
CA PHE A 38 -7.18 -37.55 -25.87
C PHE A 38 -5.85 -37.01 -26.40
N THR A 39 -4.87 -37.90 -26.59
CA THR A 39 -3.55 -37.53 -27.13
C THR A 39 -3.64 -37.04 -28.58
N GLY A 40 -4.57 -37.60 -29.37
CA GLY A 40 -4.81 -37.18 -30.75
C GLY A 40 -5.40 -35.77 -30.83
N ASN A 41 -6.40 -35.47 -30.00
CA ASN A 41 -7.06 -34.17 -29.96
C ASN A 41 -6.13 -33.05 -29.48
N ILE A 42 -5.24 -33.34 -28.52
CA ILE A 42 -4.23 -32.37 -28.06
C ILE A 42 -3.23 -32.06 -29.17
N MET A 43 -2.68 -33.08 -29.84
CA MET A 43 -1.69 -32.86 -30.91
C MET A 43 -2.30 -32.13 -32.11
N GLN A 44 -3.55 -32.45 -32.47
CA GLN A 44 -4.25 -31.78 -33.57
C GLN A 44 -4.50 -30.29 -33.28
N ARG A 45 -4.76 -29.94 -32.02
CA ARG A 45 -4.98 -28.54 -31.60
C ARG A 45 -3.69 -27.72 -31.61
N ILE A 46 -2.58 -28.31 -31.15
CA ILE A 46 -1.24 -27.70 -31.21
C ILE A 46 -0.83 -27.43 -32.67
N GLU A 47 -1.11 -28.36 -33.58
CA GLU A 47 -0.76 -28.20 -34.99
C GLU A 47 -1.62 -27.15 -35.70
N GLN A 48 -2.90 -27.02 -35.34
CA GLN A 48 -3.76 -25.94 -35.84
C GLN A 48 -3.32 -24.55 -35.38
N GLU A 49 -2.85 -24.41 -34.14
CA GLU A 49 -2.34 -23.13 -33.62
C GLU A 49 -1.02 -22.72 -34.31
N ASN A 50 -0.11 -23.66 -34.53
CA ASN A 50 1.15 -23.39 -35.26
C ASN A 50 0.89 -22.90 -36.70
N ILE A 51 -0.10 -23.46 -37.40
CA ILE A 51 -0.48 -23.01 -38.75
C ILE A 51 -1.04 -21.58 -38.74
N GLN A 52 -1.75 -21.16 -37.68
CA GLN A 52 -2.25 -19.79 -37.57
C GLN A 52 -1.15 -18.76 -37.32
N ILE A 53 -0.13 -19.13 -36.54
CA ILE A 53 1.03 -18.27 -36.25
C ILE A 53 1.84 -18.02 -37.52
N GLU A 54 2.09 -19.06 -38.34
CA GLU A 54 2.82 -18.90 -39.60
C GLU A 54 2.08 -18.03 -40.64
N ARG A 55 0.74 -18.04 -40.64
CA ARG A 55 -0.06 -17.19 -41.53
C ARG A 55 -0.01 -15.71 -41.17
N LYS A 56 0.21 -15.36 -39.89
CA LYS A 56 0.31 -13.97 -39.44
C LYS A 56 1.72 -13.38 -39.59
N ALA A 57 2.74 -14.21 -39.79
CA ALA A 57 4.14 -13.77 -39.88
C ALA A 57 4.60 -13.33 -41.28
N LYS A 58 3.77 -13.39 -42.32
CA LYS A 58 4.08 -12.84 -43.65
C LYS A 58 3.65 -11.38 -43.77
N VAL A 59 4.43 -10.49 -43.17
CA VAL A 59 4.37 -9.04 -43.47
C VAL A 59 5.47 -8.69 -44.47
N THR A 60 5.06 -8.24 -45.64
CA THR A 60 5.89 -7.81 -46.77
C THR A 60 6.66 -6.53 -46.42
N PRO A 61 7.97 -6.39 -46.74
CA PRO A 61 8.67 -5.13 -46.59
C PRO A 61 8.38 -4.24 -47.81
N LEU A 62 7.79 -3.06 -47.57
CA LEU A 62 7.59 -2.02 -48.59
C LEU A 62 8.50 -0.83 -48.29
N PHE A 63 9.69 -0.85 -48.91
CA PHE A 63 10.48 0.35 -49.17
C PHE A 63 10.75 0.45 -50.67
N ALA A 64 10.10 1.40 -51.34
CA ALA A 64 10.47 1.83 -52.70
C ALA A 64 10.13 3.32 -52.93
N LYS A 65 11.18 4.13 -52.82
CA LYS A 65 11.56 5.36 -53.55
C LYS A 65 10.53 6.15 -54.41
N SER A 66 10.59 7.47 -54.15
CA SER A 66 10.66 8.62 -55.08
C SER A 66 9.43 9.12 -55.83
N SER A 67 9.09 10.40 -55.61
CA SER A 67 8.89 11.36 -56.72
C SER A 67 9.20 12.80 -56.31
N ILE A 68 10.34 13.29 -56.79
CA ILE A 68 10.70 14.70 -56.93
C ILE A 68 10.05 15.17 -58.23
N TRP A 69 8.91 15.88 -58.21
CA TRP A 69 8.47 16.74 -59.32
C TRP A 69 7.24 17.60 -58.95
N LEU A 70 7.47 18.76 -58.31
CA LEU A 70 6.68 20.00 -58.51
C LEU A 70 7.22 21.11 -57.59
N ARG A 71 8.12 21.95 -58.15
CA ARG A 71 8.29 23.36 -57.76
C ARG A 71 6.96 24.06 -58.07
N GLY A 72 6.39 24.97 -57.29
CA GLY A 72 6.95 26.20 -56.75
C GLY A 72 5.93 27.33 -57.05
N ILE A 73 6.11 28.48 -56.39
CA ILE A 73 5.33 29.74 -56.47
C ILE A 73 4.16 29.83 -55.46
N VAL A 74 4.41 30.41 -54.28
CA VAL A 74 3.93 31.76 -53.88
C VAL A 74 4.92 32.31 -52.85
N ALA A 75 5.22 33.60 -52.98
CA ALA A 75 6.28 34.31 -52.30
C ALA A 75 5.71 35.41 -51.38
N VAL A 76 6.52 35.81 -50.39
CA VAL A 76 6.59 37.15 -49.75
C VAL A 76 5.44 37.55 -48.81
N ALA A 77 5.76 37.66 -47.51
CA ALA A 77 5.65 38.88 -46.68
C ALA A 77 5.44 38.53 -45.19
N ALA A 78 6.45 38.84 -44.36
CA ALA A 78 6.34 39.42 -43.01
C ALA A 78 7.58 39.08 -42.16
N ALA A 79 8.71 39.70 -42.53
CA ALA A 79 9.79 39.98 -41.59
C ALA A 79 10.16 41.44 -41.82
N GLY A 80 9.77 42.31 -40.89
CA GLY A 80 10.09 43.73 -40.94
C GLY A 80 9.30 44.55 -39.93
N LEU A 81 10.05 45.23 -39.05
CA LEU A 81 9.64 46.20 -38.01
C LEU A 81 9.15 45.50 -36.72
N VAL A 82 9.88 45.55 -35.59
CA VAL A 82 10.24 46.76 -34.85
C VAL A 82 11.64 46.64 -34.21
N PHE A 83 12.55 47.52 -34.61
CA PHE A 83 13.73 47.92 -33.86
C PHE A 83 13.87 49.44 -34.02
N LEU A 84 13.51 50.22 -33.01
CA LEU A 84 13.85 51.65 -32.87
C LEU A 84 13.65 52.10 -31.42
N GLY A 85 14.75 52.58 -30.81
CA GLY A 85 14.83 53.19 -29.46
C GLY A 85 16.11 52.79 -28.73
N VAL A 86 17.32 53.12 -29.24
CA VAL A 86 18.12 54.34 -28.96
C VAL A 86 18.44 54.51 -27.46
N GLN A 87 19.60 54.01 -27.03
CA GLN A 87 20.85 54.75 -26.68
C GLN A 87 20.77 55.62 -25.42
N ASN A 88 21.52 55.21 -24.39
CA ASN A 88 22.45 56.05 -23.61
C ASN A 88 23.03 55.23 -22.46
N MET A 89 24.29 54.79 -22.55
CA MET A 89 25.29 55.07 -21.51
C MET A 89 26.68 54.64 -21.98
N GLN A 90 27.59 55.57 -21.75
CA GLN A 90 28.98 55.61 -22.20
C GLN A 90 29.87 54.63 -21.45
N VAL A 91 30.81 54.09 -22.22
CA VAL A 91 32.04 53.46 -21.79
C VAL A 91 32.92 54.50 -21.08
N ASN A 92 33.48 54.14 -19.93
CA ASN A 92 34.69 54.76 -19.38
C ASN A 92 35.78 53.68 -19.27
N PRO A 93 37.02 53.92 -19.73
CA PRO A 93 38.05 52.90 -19.84
C PRO A 93 39.13 52.97 -18.74
N ALA A 94 39.89 51.88 -18.65
CA ALA A 94 41.23 51.72 -18.09
C ALA A 94 41.38 51.66 -16.56
N GLU A 95 41.83 50.50 -16.08
CA GLU A 95 42.86 50.39 -15.04
C GLU A 95 43.56 49.00 -15.14
N ASP A 96 44.84 48.99 -14.78
CA ASP A 96 45.89 48.01 -15.03
C ASP A 96 45.70 46.60 -14.41
N PRO A 97 46.42 45.57 -14.91
CA PRO A 97 46.56 44.30 -14.23
C PRO A 97 47.70 44.35 -13.20
N GLU A 98 47.36 44.42 -11.91
CA GLU A 98 48.32 44.20 -10.83
C GLU A 98 48.63 42.71 -10.63
N MET A 99 49.91 42.47 -10.36
CA MET A 99 50.53 41.17 -10.12
C MET A 99 50.12 40.56 -8.78
N ALA A 100 50.04 39.22 -8.81
CA ALA A 100 50.42 38.26 -7.77
C ALA A 100 49.70 38.33 -6.42
N GLU A 101 49.10 37.19 -6.02
CA GLU A 101 49.49 36.56 -4.76
C GLU A 101 49.20 35.06 -4.76
N VAL A 102 50.14 34.36 -4.13
CA VAL A 102 50.32 32.91 -4.03
C VAL A 102 49.35 32.36 -2.96
N PRO A 103 48.65 31.24 -3.20
CA PRO A 103 47.86 30.62 -2.13
C PRO A 103 48.78 30.00 -1.07
N PRO A 104 48.55 30.22 0.23
CA PRO A 104 49.36 29.61 1.27
C PRO A 104 49.10 28.10 1.35
N ALA A 105 50.19 27.38 1.64
CA ALA A 105 50.23 25.96 1.92
C ALA A 105 49.30 25.59 3.07
N ILE A 106 48.53 24.52 2.88
CA ILE A 106 47.79 23.84 3.94
C ILE A 106 48.81 23.08 4.77
N ASP A 107 49.05 23.60 5.97
CA ASP A 107 49.83 22.97 7.03
C ASP A 107 48.99 21.86 7.67
N ILE A 108 49.53 20.64 7.69
CA ILE A 108 48.95 19.46 8.32
C ILE A 108 49.75 19.25 9.61
N SER A 109 49.18 19.71 10.72
CA SER A 109 49.61 19.48 12.10
C SER A 109 48.35 19.73 12.95
N GLU A 110 47.89 18.93 13.90
CA GLU A 110 48.52 17.97 14.80
C GLU A 110 47.38 17.14 15.44
N GLU A 111 47.65 15.88 15.77
CA GLU A 111 46.84 15.05 16.68
C GLU A 111 46.55 15.75 18.01
N PRO A 112 45.31 15.72 18.55
CA PRO A 112 45.13 15.85 19.98
C PRO A 112 45.18 14.48 20.65
N ALA A 113 46.22 14.31 21.47
CA ALA A 113 46.35 13.25 22.46
C ALA A 113 45.13 13.21 23.38
N VAL A 114 44.58 12.01 23.55
CA VAL A 114 43.55 11.70 24.55
C VAL A 114 44.23 11.65 25.92
N ASP A 115 44.13 12.75 26.66
CA ASP A 115 44.57 12.81 28.05
C ASP A 115 43.52 12.14 28.95
N SER A 116 43.96 11.12 29.67
CA SER A 116 43.16 10.31 30.57
C SER A 116 43.07 11.01 31.93
N GLN A 117 42.03 11.81 32.14
CA GLN A 117 41.70 12.32 33.47
C GLN A 117 40.76 11.36 34.21
N VAL A 118 41.39 10.65 35.15
CA VAL A 118 40.80 10.02 36.32
C VAL A 118 40.21 11.12 37.21
N VAL A 119 38.88 11.14 37.38
CA VAL A 119 38.22 11.97 38.39
C VAL A 119 37.25 11.13 39.22
N ALA A 120 37.70 10.92 40.47
CA ALA A 120 37.01 10.82 41.74
C ALA A 120 35.57 10.26 41.81
N GLU A 121 35.47 9.16 42.57
CA GLU A 121 34.31 8.74 43.35
C GLU A 121 33.63 9.95 44.03
N ASN A 122 32.37 10.20 43.67
CA ASN A 122 31.46 10.98 44.49
C ASN A 122 30.41 10.04 45.08
N ASP A 123 30.55 9.90 46.39
CA ASP A 123 29.65 9.36 47.39
C ASP A 123 28.26 10.04 47.33
N PRO A 124 27.16 9.32 47.06
CA PRO A 124 25.83 9.88 47.27
C PRO A 124 25.44 9.69 48.74
N GLY A 125 25.56 10.79 49.47
CA GLY A 125 25.09 10.93 50.83
C GLY A 125 23.62 10.53 50.99
N THR A 126 23.39 9.84 52.10
CA THR A 126 22.12 9.66 52.80
C THR A 126 21.23 10.90 52.76
N THR A 127 20.14 10.82 52.01
CA THR A 127 18.93 11.62 52.24
C THR A 127 17.96 10.78 53.06
N GLU A 128 17.72 11.23 54.30
CA GLU A 128 16.65 10.74 55.16
C GLU A 128 15.31 10.92 54.44
N VAL A 129 14.58 9.81 54.31
CA VAL A 129 13.20 9.79 53.84
C VAL A 129 12.32 10.18 55.03
N GLU A 130 11.78 11.41 55.02
CA GLU A 130 10.65 11.76 55.87
C GLU A 130 9.40 11.01 55.37
N GLU A 131 8.79 10.24 56.27
CA GLU A 131 7.52 9.56 56.07
C GLU A 131 6.39 10.60 55.92
N PRO A 132 5.62 10.62 54.82
CA PRO A 132 4.36 11.34 54.81
C PRO A 132 3.31 10.54 55.59
N ALA A 133 2.78 11.16 56.65
CA ALA A 133 1.63 10.68 57.40
C ALA A 133 0.43 10.46 56.46
N MET A 134 -0.04 9.22 56.44
CA MET A 134 -1.23 8.79 55.72
C MET A 134 -2.47 9.23 56.52
N GLU A 135 -3.11 10.32 56.12
CA GLU A 135 -4.47 10.65 56.58
C GLU A 135 -5.49 9.81 55.82
N GLU A 136 -6.26 9.01 56.55
CA GLU A 136 -7.41 8.25 56.06
C GLU A 136 -8.52 9.21 55.57
N PRO A 137 -9.00 9.11 54.31
CA PRO A 137 -10.23 9.76 53.94
C PRO A 137 -11.43 8.97 54.49
N GLU A 138 -12.19 9.60 55.38
CA GLU A 138 -13.51 9.12 55.81
C GLU A 138 -14.44 8.97 54.60
N ALA A 139 -14.71 7.72 54.22
CA ALA A 139 -15.68 7.36 53.21
C ALA A 139 -17.11 7.59 53.72
N ASN A 140 -17.66 8.76 53.43
CA ASN A 140 -19.08 9.05 53.62
C ASN A 140 -19.88 8.53 52.42
N ALA A 141 -20.07 7.21 52.36
CA ALA A 141 -20.94 6.56 51.39
C ALA A 141 -22.40 6.74 51.81
N THR A 142 -23.08 7.70 51.18
CA THR A 142 -24.54 7.78 51.22
C THR A 142 -25.06 6.79 50.17
N GLU A 143 -25.73 5.72 50.61
CA GLU A 143 -26.40 4.75 49.72
C GLU A 143 -27.39 5.48 48.80
N PRO A 144 -27.25 5.38 47.47
CA PRO A 144 -28.35 5.74 46.58
C PRO A 144 -29.41 4.65 46.65
N ALA A 145 -30.62 5.03 47.03
CA ALA A 145 -31.80 4.19 46.95
C ALA A 145 -32.00 3.72 45.50
N ILE A 146 -31.87 2.42 45.27
CA ILE A 146 -32.19 1.76 44.02
C ILE A 146 -33.73 1.69 43.96
N GLU A 147 -34.34 2.55 43.14
CA GLU A 147 -35.73 2.35 42.71
C GLU A 147 -35.76 1.17 41.73
N GLU A 148 -36.43 0.09 42.13
CA GLU A 148 -36.67 -1.08 41.28
C GLU A 148 -37.48 -0.65 40.04
N PRO A 149 -37.00 -0.94 38.81
CA PRO A 149 -37.80 -0.74 37.62
C PRO A 149 -38.96 -1.73 37.63
N ILE A 150 -40.19 -1.19 37.56
CA ILE A 150 -41.41 -1.96 37.34
C ILE A 150 -41.29 -2.62 35.97
N ILE A 151 -41.01 -3.92 35.96
CA ILE A 151 -41.08 -4.77 34.77
C ILE A 151 -42.56 -5.09 34.55
N GLU A 152 -43.18 -4.46 33.57
CA GLU A 152 -44.47 -4.91 33.03
C GLU A 152 -44.23 -6.21 32.24
N GLU A 153 -44.84 -7.30 32.70
CA GLU A 153 -44.82 -8.60 32.03
C GLU A 153 -45.44 -8.46 30.62
N PRO A 154 -44.71 -8.81 29.54
CA PRO A 154 -45.32 -8.91 28.22
C PRO A 154 -46.27 -10.12 28.23
N SER A 155 -47.56 -9.83 27.99
CA SER A 155 -48.60 -10.82 27.76
C SER A 155 -48.16 -11.82 26.69
N SER A 156 -48.01 -13.07 27.09
CA SER A 156 -47.76 -14.21 26.21
C SER A 156 -49.04 -14.55 25.44
N GLU A 157 -49.19 -13.97 24.25
CA GLU A 157 -50.07 -14.56 23.23
C GLU A 157 -49.41 -15.81 22.66
N ASP A 158 -50.05 -16.95 22.93
CA ASP A 158 -49.74 -18.29 22.45
C ASP A 158 -49.63 -18.29 20.90
N PRO A 159 -48.45 -18.52 20.29
CA PRO A 159 -48.38 -18.69 18.86
C PRO A 159 -49.03 -20.04 18.51
N ALA A 160 -50.13 -19.99 17.78
CA ALA A 160 -50.78 -21.16 17.22
C ALA A 160 -49.75 -22.04 16.48
N ILE A 161 -49.50 -23.22 17.02
CA ILE A 161 -48.71 -24.28 16.39
C ILE A 161 -49.43 -24.67 15.11
N GLN A 162 -48.96 -24.16 13.97
CA GLN A 162 -49.28 -24.72 12.66
C GLN A 162 -48.32 -25.88 12.40
N GLU A 163 -48.87 -27.09 12.26
CA GLU A 163 -48.13 -28.27 11.84
C GLU A 163 -47.40 -27.99 10.51
N PRO A 164 -46.10 -28.32 10.40
CA PRO A 164 -45.38 -28.14 9.15
C PRO A 164 -45.94 -29.10 8.10
N VAL A 165 -46.59 -28.53 7.09
CA VAL A 165 -46.97 -29.26 5.88
C VAL A 165 -45.68 -29.73 5.20
N ALA A 166 -45.46 -31.04 5.19
CA ALA A 166 -44.36 -31.69 4.49
C ALA A 166 -44.44 -31.41 2.98
N THR A 167 -43.78 -30.33 2.56
CA THR A 167 -43.53 -30.02 1.16
C THR A 167 -42.28 -30.79 0.73
N LYS A 168 -42.46 -31.67 -0.27
CA LYS A 168 -41.35 -32.36 -0.93
C LYS A 168 -40.28 -31.33 -1.33
N PRO A 169 -38.98 -31.67 -1.22
CA PRO A 169 -37.92 -30.77 -1.64
C PRO A 169 -38.09 -30.51 -3.14
N VAL A 170 -38.51 -29.30 -3.47
CA VAL A 170 -38.35 -28.74 -4.80
C VAL A 170 -36.85 -28.54 -4.94
N GLY A 171 -36.20 -29.39 -5.75
CA GLY A 171 -34.84 -29.14 -6.19
C GLY A 171 -34.82 -27.74 -6.79
N ARG A 172 -34.21 -26.78 -6.09
CA ARG A 172 -33.74 -25.56 -6.71
C ARG A 172 -32.63 -26.02 -7.63
N ASP A 173 -32.95 -26.14 -8.91
CA ASP A 173 -31.98 -25.93 -9.97
C ASP A 173 -31.45 -24.51 -9.75
N VAL A 174 -30.37 -24.42 -8.97
CA VAL A 174 -29.53 -23.22 -8.93
C VAL A 174 -28.88 -23.21 -10.30
N GLU A 175 -29.42 -22.39 -11.20
CA GLU A 175 -28.72 -22.06 -12.44
C GLU A 175 -27.32 -21.59 -12.03
N PRO A 176 -26.25 -22.19 -12.59
CA PRO A 176 -24.89 -21.74 -12.31
C PRO A 176 -24.84 -20.25 -12.64
N VAL A 177 -24.47 -19.43 -11.66
CA VAL A 177 -24.22 -18.01 -11.88
C VAL A 177 -23.17 -17.93 -12.99
N ASP A 178 -23.54 -17.31 -14.10
CA ASP A 178 -22.68 -17.15 -15.26
C ASP A 178 -21.63 -16.08 -14.94
N LEU A 179 -20.55 -16.50 -14.29
CA LEU A 179 -19.38 -15.68 -13.97
C LEU A 179 -18.52 -15.37 -15.21
N THR A 180 -18.99 -15.64 -16.43
CA THR A 180 -18.16 -15.41 -17.63
C THR A 180 -18.01 -13.93 -18.01
N GLU A 181 -18.80 -13.03 -17.43
CA GLU A 181 -18.57 -11.58 -17.48
C GLU A 181 -17.70 -11.04 -16.32
N GLU A 182 -17.26 -11.90 -15.38
CA GLU A 182 -16.28 -11.50 -14.37
C GLU A 182 -14.95 -11.13 -15.03
N ILE A 183 -14.35 -10.06 -14.50
CA ILE A 183 -13.06 -9.51 -14.91
C ILE A 183 -12.04 -10.65 -14.95
N ARG A 184 -11.80 -11.20 -16.14
CA ARG A 184 -10.81 -12.25 -16.31
C ARG A 184 -9.47 -11.69 -15.90
N LEU A 185 -8.79 -12.40 -15.02
CA LEU A 185 -7.42 -12.07 -14.65
C LEU A 185 -6.53 -11.94 -15.90
N ASP A 186 -6.85 -12.61 -17.01
CA ASP A 186 -6.22 -12.42 -18.32
C ASP A 186 -6.19 -10.96 -18.80
N ALA A 187 -7.25 -10.19 -18.53
CA ALA A 187 -7.31 -8.76 -18.81
C ALA A 187 -6.37 -8.01 -17.86
N VAL A 188 -6.46 -8.25 -16.55
CA VAL A 188 -5.60 -7.67 -15.50
C VAL A 188 -4.12 -8.05 -15.67
N VAL A 189 -3.83 -9.21 -16.23
CA VAL A 189 -2.49 -9.74 -16.49
C VAL A 189 -1.96 -9.26 -17.84
N SER A 190 -2.84 -9.02 -18.83
CA SER A 190 -2.45 -8.32 -20.06
C SER A 190 -1.98 -6.89 -19.76
N ILE A 191 -2.55 -6.28 -18.72
CA ILE A 191 -2.19 -4.97 -18.17
C ILE A 191 -0.80 -5.01 -17.50
N ALA A 192 -0.56 -6.04 -16.69
CA ALA A 192 0.71 -6.35 -16.01
C ALA A 192 1.90 -6.65 -16.96
N SER A 193 1.65 -7.34 -18.08
CA SER A 193 2.70 -7.89 -18.94
C SER A 193 3.41 -6.85 -19.83
N ALA A 194 2.85 -5.65 -19.97
CA ALA A 194 3.47 -4.55 -20.72
C ALA A 194 4.57 -3.86 -19.90
N LYS A 195 5.69 -4.58 -19.71
CA LYS A 195 6.99 -4.13 -19.16
C LYS A 195 7.13 -2.61 -18.94
N GLY A 196 7.15 -2.20 -17.68
CA GLY A 196 7.84 -0.99 -17.25
C GLY A 196 7.29 0.32 -17.79
N ARG A 197 5.96 0.47 -17.88
CA ARG A 197 5.39 1.77 -18.18
C ARG A 197 5.76 2.75 -17.06
N LEU A 198 6.50 3.78 -17.47
CA LEU A 198 6.59 5.03 -16.73
C LEU A 198 5.16 5.51 -16.39
N PRO A 199 4.97 6.25 -15.29
CA PRO A 199 3.67 6.79 -14.94
C PRO A 199 3.04 7.50 -16.16
N SER A 200 1.77 7.19 -16.43
CA SER A 200 0.96 7.75 -17.51
C SER A 200 0.78 9.27 -17.38
N GLY A 201 1.00 9.80 -16.18
CA GLY A 201 0.97 11.22 -15.84
C GLY A 201 1.24 11.41 -14.35
N ALA A 202 1.21 12.66 -13.89
CA ALA A 202 1.20 13.00 -12.48
C ALA A 202 -0.20 13.49 -12.08
N LEU A 203 -0.63 13.20 -10.85
CA LEU A 203 -1.86 13.76 -10.28
C LEU A 203 -1.56 15.08 -9.58
N ASP A 204 -2.54 15.98 -9.60
CA ASP A 204 -2.46 17.25 -8.88
C ASP A 204 -2.71 17.01 -7.39
N LEU A 205 -1.78 17.46 -6.55
CA LEU A 205 -1.92 17.48 -5.10
C LEU A 205 -2.45 18.83 -4.65
N LEU A 206 -3.63 18.85 -4.02
CA LEU A 206 -4.16 20.06 -3.40
C LEU A 206 -3.71 20.09 -1.93
N PRO A 207 -2.79 21.01 -1.52
CA PRO A 207 -2.38 21.09 -0.13
C PRO A 207 -3.56 21.53 0.74
N ILE A 208 -3.87 20.72 1.74
CA ILE A 208 -4.86 21.01 2.79
C ILE A 208 -4.16 21.64 3.98
N TYR A 209 -3.01 21.07 4.34
CA TYR A 209 -2.15 21.56 5.39
C TYR A 209 -0.68 21.38 4.99
N GLU A 210 0.06 22.48 4.97
CA GLU A 210 1.52 22.54 4.84
C GLU A 210 2.03 23.39 6.00
N GLY A 211 2.67 22.75 6.97
CA GLY A 211 3.11 23.44 8.17
C GLY A 211 4.35 22.78 8.78
N GLU A 212 5.02 23.52 9.65
CA GLU A 212 6.20 23.01 10.37
C GLU A 212 5.84 21.90 11.36
N ARG A 213 4.60 21.91 11.87
CA ARG A 213 4.11 20.91 12.79
C ARG A 213 3.62 19.69 12.03
N ARG A 214 3.89 18.51 12.59
CA ARG A 214 3.52 17.24 11.97
C ARG A 214 2.00 17.09 11.92
N ALA A 215 1.50 16.66 10.76
CA ALA A 215 0.10 16.28 10.60
C ALA A 215 -0.02 14.80 10.24
N LEU A 216 -1.02 14.12 10.81
CA LEU A 216 -1.15 12.66 10.74
C LEU A 216 -2.60 12.21 10.57
N ALA A 217 -2.72 10.96 10.10
CA ALA A 217 -3.97 10.20 10.05
C ALA A 217 -5.13 10.93 9.36
N PRO A 218 -4.93 11.47 8.15
CA PRO A 218 -6.01 12.17 7.49
C PRO A 218 -7.12 11.18 7.11
N SER A 219 -8.36 11.64 7.25
CA SER A 219 -9.58 10.89 6.95
C SER A 219 -10.62 11.81 6.31
N ILE A 220 -11.52 11.23 5.53
CA ILE A 220 -12.63 11.94 4.88
C ILE A 220 -13.92 11.46 5.53
N THR A 221 -14.75 12.38 6.04
CA THR A 221 -16.07 12.05 6.60
C THR A 221 -17.08 11.76 5.48
N GLU A 222 -18.24 11.20 5.83
CA GLU A 222 -19.33 11.01 4.88
C GLU A 222 -19.83 12.32 4.26
N ASP A 223 -19.73 13.43 5.01
CA ASP A 223 -20.08 14.77 4.56
C ASP A 223 -19.00 15.42 3.67
N GLY A 224 -17.85 14.76 3.50
CA GLY A 224 -16.72 15.24 2.71
C GLY A 224 -15.77 16.19 3.45
N ASP A 225 -15.96 16.37 4.76
CA ASP A 225 -15.03 17.10 5.59
C ASP A 225 -13.76 16.27 5.84
N LEU A 226 -12.64 16.96 6.00
CA LEU A 226 -11.36 16.33 6.32
C LEU A 226 -11.12 16.36 7.82
N LEU A 227 -10.86 15.20 8.41
CA LEU A 227 -10.39 15.07 9.79
C LEU A 227 -8.93 14.66 9.77
N TYR A 228 -8.10 15.35 10.56
CA TYR A 228 -6.69 14.97 10.72
C TYR A 228 -6.16 15.51 12.05
N PHE A 229 -5.02 14.99 12.47
CA PHE A 229 -4.38 15.44 13.70
C PHE A 229 -3.21 16.35 13.37
N ILE A 230 -3.05 17.43 14.14
CA ILE A 230 -1.90 18.34 14.06
C ILE A 230 -1.17 18.30 15.41
N GLU A 231 0.14 18.10 15.37
CA GLU A 231 1.00 18.18 16.55
C GLU A 231 0.97 19.61 17.12
N SER A 232 0.77 19.75 18.42
CA SER A 232 0.85 21.01 19.15
C SER A 232 2.28 21.30 19.58
N GLU A 233 2.55 22.50 20.10
CA GLU A 233 3.91 22.87 20.58
C GLU A 233 4.37 22.00 21.76
N ASP A 234 3.42 21.42 22.47
CA ASP A 234 3.65 20.61 23.66
C ASP A 234 3.94 19.14 23.30
N GLY A 235 3.96 18.80 22.00
CA GLY A 235 4.11 17.44 21.49
C GLY A 235 2.85 16.58 21.61
N LEU A 236 1.72 17.17 21.98
CA LEU A 236 0.40 16.53 21.94
C LEU A 236 -0.24 16.72 20.57
N TYR A 237 -1.41 16.12 20.33
CA TYR A 237 -2.11 16.26 19.05
C TYR A 237 -3.49 16.88 19.24
N ASP A 238 -3.82 17.83 18.38
CA ASP A 238 -5.17 18.38 18.25
C ASP A 238 -5.85 17.68 17.06
N LEU A 239 -7.06 17.16 17.26
CA LEU A 239 -7.92 16.69 16.19
C LEU A 239 -8.61 17.90 15.56
N VAL A 240 -8.42 18.10 14.26
CA VAL A 240 -9.01 19.21 13.53
C VAL A 240 -9.93 18.71 12.42
N SER A 241 -10.94 19.52 12.10
CA SER A 241 -11.84 19.35 10.96
C SER A 241 -11.66 20.50 9.98
N GLN A 242 -11.57 20.21 8.69
CA GLN A 242 -11.41 21.20 7.64
C GLN A 242 -12.25 20.84 6.43
N VAL A 243 -13.00 21.83 5.92
CA VAL A 243 -13.74 21.68 4.67
C VAL A 243 -12.76 21.77 3.49
N VAL A 244 -12.82 20.83 2.55
CA VAL A 244 -11.95 20.81 1.36
C VAL A 244 -12.02 22.16 0.63
N GLY A 245 -10.86 22.76 0.35
CA GLY A 245 -10.74 24.04 -0.35
C GLY A 245 -10.86 25.28 0.55
N GLN A 246 -11.21 25.13 1.82
CA GLN A 246 -11.07 26.20 2.82
C GLN A 246 -9.70 26.11 3.49
N LYS A 247 -9.14 27.26 3.90
CA LYS A 247 -7.84 27.31 4.60
C LYS A 247 -7.96 27.20 6.12
N GLU A 248 -9.13 27.52 6.65
CA GLU A 248 -9.39 27.51 8.08
C GLU A 248 -9.87 26.12 8.49
N TYR A 249 -9.37 25.64 9.63
CA TYR A 249 -9.80 24.42 10.27
C TYR A 249 -10.43 24.74 11.63
N THR A 250 -11.29 23.85 12.11
CA THR A 250 -11.90 23.89 13.43
C THR A 250 -11.28 22.82 14.31
N VAL A 251 -10.84 23.17 15.52
CA VAL A 251 -10.35 22.18 16.48
C VAL A 251 -11.55 21.44 17.09
N VAL A 252 -11.60 20.13 16.87
CA VAL A 252 -12.65 19.24 17.35
C VAL A 252 -12.31 18.70 18.73
N ALA A 253 -11.05 18.36 18.97
CA ALA A 253 -10.52 17.92 20.26
C ALA A 253 -9.06 18.36 20.43
N GLN A 254 -8.61 18.53 21.68
CA GLN A 254 -7.29 19.07 22.02
C GLN A 254 -6.48 18.11 22.88
N SER A 255 -5.15 18.26 22.82
CA SER A 255 -4.22 17.67 23.79
C SER A 255 -4.30 16.14 23.90
N LEU A 256 -4.46 15.46 22.77
CA LEU A 256 -4.48 14.00 22.70
C LEU A 256 -3.05 13.45 22.76
N ALA A 257 -2.82 12.45 23.59
CA ALA A 257 -1.53 11.78 23.68
C ALA A 257 -1.31 10.87 22.45
N SER A 258 -0.08 10.84 21.93
CA SER A 258 0.29 10.00 20.77
C SER A 258 -0.03 8.52 20.97
N ASP A 259 0.10 8.04 22.21
CA ASP A 259 -0.03 6.62 22.55
C ASP A 259 -1.50 6.18 22.60
N GLU A 260 -2.42 7.12 22.80
CA GLU A 260 -3.87 6.89 22.73
C GLU A 260 -4.37 6.94 21.28
N MET A 261 -3.61 7.58 20.39
CA MET A 261 -3.89 7.58 18.97
C MET A 261 -3.44 6.24 18.38
N ASN A 262 -4.32 5.25 18.48
CA ASN A 262 -4.24 4.03 17.66
C ASN A 262 -4.62 4.41 16.22
N VAL A 263 -3.77 5.23 15.60
CA VAL A 263 -3.96 5.89 14.29
C VAL A 263 -4.34 4.88 13.21
N LYS A 264 -3.78 3.67 13.28
CA LYS A 264 -4.08 2.60 12.32
C LYS A 264 -5.50 2.04 12.46
N GLN A 265 -6.11 2.09 13.64
CA GLN A 265 -7.47 1.59 13.89
C GLN A 265 -8.56 2.63 13.61
N ALA A 266 -8.28 3.92 13.80
CA ALA A 266 -9.27 4.98 13.57
C ALA A 266 -9.60 5.21 12.07
N VAL A 267 -8.73 4.77 11.16
CA VAL A 267 -8.77 5.08 9.71
C VAL A 267 -9.61 4.07 8.90
N GLY A 268 -10.44 3.24 9.54
CA GLY A 268 -11.47 2.45 8.84
C GLY A 268 -10.97 1.33 7.92
N GLN A 269 -9.66 1.11 7.79
CA GLN A 269 -9.10 -0.06 7.09
C GLN A 269 -9.24 -1.32 7.94
N SER A 270 -10.48 -1.77 8.16
CA SER A 270 -10.79 -3.07 8.75
C SER A 270 -11.25 -4.03 7.65
N ILE A 271 -10.37 -4.34 6.71
CA ILE A 271 -10.39 -5.69 6.18
C ILE A 271 -9.65 -6.50 7.23
N SER A 272 -10.33 -7.45 7.87
CA SER A 272 -9.68 -8.26 8.88
C SER A 272 -8.51 -9.00 8.23
N LYS A 273 -7.28 -8.54 8.49
CA LYS A 273 -6.04 -9.29 8.22
C LYS A 273 -6.11 -10.75 8.74
N ALA A 274 -7.10 -11.07 9.58
CA ALA A 274 -7.43 -12.40 10.05
C ALA A 274 -7.49 -13.49 8.97
N ASP A 275 -7.86 -13.16 7.73
CA ASP A 275 -7.99 -14.17 6.67
C ASP A 275 -6.70 -14.37 5.85
N ILE A 276 -5.72 -13.46 5.95
CA ILE A 276 -4.44 -13.58 5.24
C ILE A 276 -3.30 -13.81 6.23
N SER A 277 -2.59 -14.92 6.07
CA SER A 277 -1.40 -15.23 6.85
C SER A 277 -0.15 -15.32 5.97
N ILE A 278 1.00 -14.95 6.53
CA ILE A 278 2.31 -15.19 5.92
C ILE A 278 2.97 -16.32 6.69
N ILE A 279 3.38 -17.37 5.97
CA ILE A 279 4.13 -18.50 6.51
C ILE A 279 5.29 -18.75 5.55
N ASP A 280 6.53 -18.70 6.04
CA ASP A 280 7.75 -18.91 5.24
C ASP A 280 7.80 -18.06 3.95
N ASP A 281 7.48 -16.76 4.08
CA ASP A 281 7.41 -15.77 2.99
C ASP A 281 6.40 -16.12 1.86
N ALA A 282 5.55 -17.12 2.08
CA ALA A 282 4.39 -17.41 1.24
C ALA A 282 3.13 -16.79 1.84
N VAL A 283 2.22 -16.34 0.98
CA VAL A 283 0.95 -15.75 1.40
C VAL A 283 -0.16 -16.78 1.27
N TYR A 284 -0.93 -16.92 2.35
CA TYR A 284 -2.06 -17.82 2.45
C TYR A 284 -3.34 -17.02 2.67
N TYR A 285 -4.43 -17.43 2.03
CA TYR A 285 -5.78 -16.97 2.31
C TYR A 285 -6.60 -18.14 2.81
N LYS A 286 -7.13 -18.06 4.04
CA LYS A 286 -7.90 -19.17 4.67
C LYS A 286 -7.21 -20.53 4.52
N ASP A 287 -5.93 -20.60 4.89
CA ASP A 287 -5.06 -21.79 4.80
C ASP A 287 -4.75 -22.30 3.37
N VAL A 288 -5.21 -21.62 2.33
CA VAL A 288 -4.84 -21.92 0.93
C VAL A 288 -3.68 -21.04 0.53
N GLN A 289 -2.58 -21.64 0.08
CA GLN A 289 -1.44 -20.89 -0.44
C GLN A 289 -1.85 -20.19 -1.75
N ILE A 290 -1.91 -18.86 -1.71
CA ILE A 290 -2.26 -18.04 -2.88
C ILE A 290 -1.02 -17.43 -3.54
N LEU A 291 0.10 -17.34 -2.82
CA LEU A 291 1.38 -16.91 -3.36
C LEU A 291 2.51 -17.85 -2.93
N PRO A 292 3.40 -18.25 -3.88
CA PRO A 292 4.59 -19.00 -3.54
C PRO A 292 5.52 -18.15 -2.67
N SER A 293 6.40 -18.82 -1.93
CA SER A 293 7.43 -18.15 -1.14
C SER A 293 8.27 -17.24 -2.03
N MET A 294 8.28 -15.95 -1.73
CA MET A 294 9.14 -14.95 -2.37
C MET A 294 10.39 -14.76 -1.52
N MET A 295 11.24 -15.78 -1.45
CA MET A 295 12.45 -15.78 -0.61
C MET A 295 13.21 -14.45 -0.70
N ASP A 296 13.60 -13.92 0.47
CA ASP A 296 14.35 -12.68 0.63
C ASP A 296 13.62 -11.42 0.12
N ALA A 297 12.28 -11.41 0.16
CA ALA A 297 11.48 -10.24 -0.14
C ALA A 297 10.73 -9.73 1.11
N GLU A 298 10.79 -8.42 1.37
CA GLU A 298 9.86 -7.77 2.29
C GLU A 298 8.51 -7.58 1.56
N LEU A 299 7.42 -8.08 2.15
CA LEU A 299 6.11 -8.09 1.52
C LEU A 299 5.14 -7.18 2.27
N GLU A 300 4.57 -6.22 1.55
CA GLU A 300 3.33 -5.55 1.97
C GLU A 300 2.18 -6.09 1.14
N TYR A 301 1.03 -6.36 1.77
CA TYR A 301 -0.05 -7.07 1.12
C TYR A 301 -1.42 -6.57 1.56
N GLY A 302 -2.39 -6.71 0.66
CA GLY A 302 -3.75 -6.22 0.87
C GLY A 302 -4.75 -7.01 0.05
N LEU A 303 -5.85 -7.41 0.69
CA LEU A 303 -7.03 -7.93 0.03
C LEU A 303 -7.82 -6.76 -0.55
N ALA A 304 -8.27 -6.88 -1.80
CA ALA A 304 -9.21 -5.93 -2.38
C ALA A 304 -10.56 -6.01 -1.65
N PRO A 305 -11.29 -4.89 -1.48
CA PRO A 305 -12.61 -4.89 -0.81
C PRO A 305 -13.67 -5.82 -1.43
N ASN A 306 -13.50 -6.23 -2.68
CA ASN A 306 -14.37 -7.23 -3.32
C ASN A 306 -14.03 -8.69 -2.94
N ASP A 307 -13.04 -8.92 -2.08
CA ASP A 307 -12.53 -10.22 -1.64
C ASP A 307 -12.04 -11.15 -2.76
N ILE A 308 -11.82 -10.65 -3.98
CA ILE A 308 -11.41 -11.47 -5.14
C ILE A 308 -9.90 -11.39 -5.37
N PHE A 309 -9.30 -10.21 -5.17
CA PHE A 309 -7.90 -9.97 -5.50
C PHE A 309 -7.05 -9.79 -4.25
N VAL A 310 -5.88 -10.41 -4.23
CA VAL A 310 -4.81 -10.07 -3.30
C VAL A 310 -3.70 -9.39 -4.07
N VAL A 311 -3.27 -8.24 -3.58
CA VAL A 311 -2.09 -7.55 -4.09
C VAL A 311 -0.96 -7.65 -3.10
N VAL A 312 0.25 -7.79 -3.65
CA VAL A 312 1.50 -7.80 -2.91
C VAL A 312 2.46 -6.79 -3.52
N ASN A 313 2.89 -5.85 -2.71
CA ASN A 313 3.99 -4.95 -2.98
C ASN A 313 5.27 -5.59 -2.42
N ALA A 314 6.06 -6.20 -3.31
CA ALA A 314 7.24 -6.96 -2.93
C ALA A 314 8.49 -6.12 -3.12
N LYS A 315 9.32 -6.02 -2.08
CA LYS A 315 10.63 -5.39 -2.09
C LYS A 315 11.70 -6.47 -1.98
N SER A 316 12.55 -6.62 -2.98
CA SER A 316 13.60 -7.63 -2.98
C SER A 316 14.89 -7.09 -3.58
N ASP A 317 16.04 -7.49 -3.06
CA ASP A 317 17.33 -7.17 -3.67
C ASP A 317 17.56 -7.94 -4.97
N VAL A 318 16.80 -9.01 -5.17
CA VAL A 318 16.70 -9.74 -6.43
C VAL A 318 15.60 -9.07 -7.26
N GLY A 319 15.96 -8.07 -8.06
CA GLY A 319 15.02 -7.21 -8.81
C GLY A 319 14.04 -7.92 -9.76
N ALA A 320 14.15 -9.24 -9.94
CA ALA A 320 13.11 -10.04 -10.61
C ALA A 320 11.79 -10.07 -9.82
N ILE A 321 11.88 -10.15 -8.49
CA ILE A 321 10.74 -10.26 -7.57
C ILE A 321 10.21 -8.88 -7.18
N GLU A 322 11.05 -7.85 -7.16
CA GLU A 322 10.65 -6.49 -6.78
C GLU A 322 9.53 -5.94 -7.69
N GLY A 323 8.45 -5.43 -7.11
CA GLY A 323 7.34 -4.83 -7.84
C GLY A 323 5.98 -5.06 -7.19
N LEU A 324 4.95 -4.66 -7.91
CA LEU A 324 3.56 -4.84 -7.50
C LEU A 324 2.96 -6.05 -8.22
N TRP A 325 2.45 -6.99 -7.45
CA TRP A 325 1.91 -8.27 -7.92
C TRP A 325 0.44 -8.37 -7.53
N VAL A 326 -0.36 -8.99 -8.38
CA VAL A 326 -1.77 -9.27 -8.12
C VAL A 326 -2.03 -10.76 -8.37
N THR A 327 -2.84 -11.36 -7.50
CA THR A 327 -3.33 -12.72 -7.67
C THR A 327 -4.84 -12.76 -7.41
N ASP A 328 -5.53 -13.59 -8.17
CA ASP A 328 -6.92 -13.97 -7.90
C ASP A 328 -6.92 -15.12 -6.89
N ILE A 329 -7.66 -14.96 -5.79
CA ILE A 329 -7.70 -15.94 -4.70
C ILE A 329 -8.22 -17.31 -5.13
N TYR A 330 -9.04 -17.39 -6.18
CA TYR A 330 -9.63 -18.65 -6.64
C TYR A 330 -8.74 -19.38 -7.64
N ASN A 331 -7.98 -18.63 -8.43
CA ASN A 331 -7.18 -19.19 -9.52
C ASN A 331 -5.69 -19.33 -9.16
N ALA A 332 -5.23 -18.67 -8.09
CA ALA A 332 -3.82 -18.60 -7.68
C ALA A 332 -2.87 -18.21 -8.83
N ASN A 333 -3.40 -17.54 -9.85
CA ASN A 333 -2.64 -17.05 -10.98
C ASN A 333 -2.08 -15.69 -10.59
N MET A 334 -0.76 -15.58 -10.57
CA MET A 334 -0.07 -14.36 -10.20
C MET A 334 0.38 -13.59 -11.44
N GLY A 335 0.12 -12.27 -11.45
CA GLY A 335 0.58 -11.33 -12.46
C GLY A 335 1.33 -10.16 -11.84
N LYS A 336 2.39 -9.68 -12.50
CA LYS A 336 3.14 -8.50 -12.06
C LYS A 336 2.48 -7.21 -12.56
N LEU A 337 1.56 -6.64 -11.80
CA LEU A 337 0.81 -5.44 -12.16
C LEU A 337 1.72 -4.24 -12.52
N SER A 338 2.79 -4.01 -11.76
CA SER A 338 3.74 -2.93 -12.02
C SER A 338 5.16 -3.30 -11.59
N VAL A 339 6.15 -2.69 -12.24
CA VAL A 339 7.55 -2.74 -11.79
C VAL A 339 7.86 -1.69 -10.73
N LEU A 340 6.99 -0.67 -10.59
CA LEU A 340 7.18 0.48 -9.69
C LEU A 340 6.78 0.16 -8.23
N GLY A 341 6.99 -1.07 -7.79
CA GLY A 341 6.70 -1.49 -6.41
C GLY A 341 7.96 -1.57 -5.55
N GLY A 342 7.86 -2.27 -4.42
CA GLY A 342 8.94 -2.41 -3.45
C GLY A 342 8.92 -1.41 -2.30
N GLY A 343 7.83 -0.64 -2.14
CA GLY A 343 7.66 0.28 -1.02
C GLY A 343 6.76 -0.28 0.09
N ARG A 344 6.33 0.61 0.99
CA ARG A 344 5.59 0.26 2.23
C ARG A 344 4.09 0.52 2.18
N ILE A 345 3.64 1.40 1.30
CA ILE A 345 2.23 1.75 1.16
C ILE A 345 1.56 0.72 0.26
N LEU A 346 0.39 0.27 0.70
CA LEU A 346 -0.58 -0.44 -0.10
C LEU A 346 -1.99 -0.14 0.43
N ALA A 347 -2.81 0.58 -0.36
CA ALA A 347 -4.15 0.98 0.06
C ALA A 347 -5.15 0.92 -1.10
N TRP A 348 -6.17 0.09 -0.96
CA TRP A 348 -7.25 -0.06 -1.93
C TRP A 348 -8.30 1.04 -1.82
N ALA A 349 -8.82 1.48 -2.97
CA ALA A 349 -10.08 2.18 -3.02
C ALA A 349 -11.23 1.27 -2.55
N PRO A 350 -12.27 1.80 -1.88
CA PRO A 350 -13.40 1.02 -1.37
C PRO A 350 -14.14 0.21 -2.44
N ASP A 351 -14.15 0.66 -3.68
CA ASP A 351 -14.78 -0.01 -4.82
C ASP A 351 -13.83 -0.95 -5.58
N SER A 352 -12.60 -1.14 -5.09
CA SER A 352 -11.53 -1.92 -5.73
C SER A 352 -11.09 -1.43 -7.12
N SER A 353 -11.47 -0.20 -7.53
CA SER A 353 -11.14 0.34 -8.86
C SER A 353 -9.70 0.85 -8.97
N SER A 354 -9.14 1.36 -7.87
CA SER A 354 -7.78 1.89 -7.81
C SER A 354 -7.03 1.44 -6.57
N LEU A 355 -5.71 1.56 -6.64
CA LEU A 355 -4.77 1.11 -5.62
C LEU A 355 -3.66 2.13 -5.47
N LEU A 356 -3.46 2.62 -4.24
CA LEU A 356 -2.26 3.39 -3.89
C LEU A 356 -1.15 2.44 -3.48
N PHE A 357 0.05 2.69 -3.97
CA PHE A 357 1.25 1.94 -3.60
C PHE A 357 2.49 2.81 -3.69
N THR A 358 3.59 2.34 -3.12
CA THR A 358 4.89 3.00 -3.21
C THR A 358 5.94 2.11 -3.84
N ASP A 359 6.92 2.73 -4.50
CA ASP A 359 8.15 2.05 -4.90
C ASP A 359 9.19 1.99 -3.77
N ARG A 360 10.33 1.34 -4.05
CA ARG A 360 11.48 1.25 -3.14
C ARG A 360 12.07 2.59 -2.72
N ASP A 361 11.99 3.61 -3.58
CA ASP A 361 12.53 4.95 -3.32
C ASP A 361 11.52 5.81 -2.52
N GLY A 362 10.33 5.29 -2.24
CA GLY A 362 9.28 5.98 -1.48
C GLY A 362 8.43 6.92 -2.35
N SER A 363 8.52 6.83 -3.68
CA SER A 363 7.59 7.53 -4.55
C SER A 363 6.22 6.85 -4.49
N ILE A 364 5.17 7.67 -4.47
CA ILE A 364 3.79 7.24 -4.29
C ILE A 364 3.10 7.23 -5.65
N TYR A 365 2.38 6.16 -5.94
CA TYR A 365 1.67 5.96 -7.18
C TYR A 365 0.22 5.58 -6.94
N LEU A 366 -0.64 5.96 -7.88
CA LEU A 366 -2.01 5.47 -8.01
C LEU A 366 -2.09 4.55 -9.23
N GLY A 367 -2.38 3.27 -9.01
CA GLY A 367 -2.73 2.32 -10.05
C GLY A 367 -4.23 2.31 -10.26
N ASP A 368 -4.68 2.70 -11.45
CA ASP A 368 -6.04 2.49 -11.93
C ASP A 368 -6.12 1.11 -12.57
N ILE A 369 -6.86 0.21 -11.92
CA ILE A 369 -6.95 -1.20 -12.30
C ILE A 369 -7.81 -1.37 -13.56
N ASN A 370 -8.86 -0.57 -13.70
CA ASN A 370 -9.79 -0.65 -14.82
C ASN A 370 -9.12 -0.20 -16.12
N ASP A 371 -8.36 0.90 -16.04
CA ASP A 371 -7.76 1.57 -17.19
C ASP A 371 -6.32 1.15 -17.46
N ALA A 372 -5.74 0.29 -16.62
CA ALA A 372 -4.36 -0.17 -16.78
C ALA A 372 -3.31 0.95 -16.71
N LYS A 373 -3.59 2.00 -15.94
CA LYS A 373 -2.77 3.20 -15.86
C LYS A 373 -2.17 3.32 -14.48
N THR A 374 -0.98 3.88 -14.43
CA THR A 374 -0.33 4.27 -13.18
C THR A 374 -0.06 5.75 -13.24
N TYR A 375 -0.41 6.49 -12.20
CA TYR A 375 -0.14 7.91 -12.07
C TYR A 375 0.83 8.14 -10.92
N LEU A 376 1.78 9.04 -11.11
CA LEU A 376 2.64 9.52 -10.04
C LEU A 376 1.84 10.47 -9.15
N VAL A 377 1.83 10.20 -7.85
CA VAL A 377 1.18 11.05 -6.85
C VAL A 377 2.21 11.98 -6.23
N ALA A 378 3.31 11.45 -5.72
CA ALA A 378 4.40 12.24 -5.12
C ALA A 378 5.75 11.53 -5.29
N GLU A 379 6.80 12.26 -5.65
CA GLU A 379 8.17 11.74 -5.69
C GLU A 379 8.78 11.71 -4.29
N ASN A 380 9.34 10.58 -3.86
CA ASN A 380 9.93 10.40 -2.53
C ASN A 380 8.98 10.86 -1.39
N GLY A 381 7.67 10.67 -1.58
CA GLY A 381 6.64 11.18 -0.69
C GLY A 381 6.45 10.36 0.57
N ASP A 382 6.76 9.06 0.54
CA ASP A 382 6.69 8.17 1.70
C ASP A 382 7.95 8.28 2.55
N VAL A 383 7.79 8.88 3.72
CA VAL A 383 8.83 9.05 4.74
C VAL A 383 8.66 8.07 5.90
N GLY A 384 7.93 6.97 5.65
CA GLY A 384 7.76 5.85 6.56
C GLY A 384 6.59 5.95 7.53
N ASN A 385 5.84 7.05 7.48
CA ASN A 385 4.62 7.30 8.25
C ASN A 385 3.48 7.83 7.38
N THR A 386 3.56 7.65 6.05
CA THR A 386 2.51 8.10 5.16
C THR A 386 1.27 7.24 5.32
N LEU A 387 0.14 7.92 5.45
CA LEU A 387 -1.19 7.33 5.55
C LEU A 387 -2.04 7.93 4.46
N ALA A 388 -2.80 7.10 3.79
CA ALA A 388 -3.77 7.51 2.78
C ALA A 388 -5.14 6.95 3.15
N ASN A 389 -6.17 7.76 2.95
CA ASN A 389 -7.56 7.33 3.14
C ASN A 389 -8.41 7.79 1.96
N TYR A 390 -9.14 6.86 1.37
CA TYR A 390 -10.03 7.14 0.25
C TYR A 390 -11.35 7.72 0.74
N SER A 391 -11.99 8.54 -0.10
CA SER A 391 -13.39 8.87 0.07
C SER A 391 -14.26 7.63 -0.12
N ALA A 392 -15.44 7.60 0.51
CA ALA A 392 -16.36 6.47 0.40
C ALA A 392 -16.79 6.17 -1.04
N ASP A 393 -16.79 7.16 -1.93
CA ASP A 393 -17.11 7.03 -3.35
C ASP A 393 -15.92 6.67 -4.26
N ALA A 394 -14.72 6.48 -3.67
CA ALA A 394 -13.47 6.16 -4.35
C ALA A 394 -12.98 7.22 -5.37
N LYS A 395 -13.62 8.39 -5.48
CA LYS A 395 -13.24 9.43 -6.46
C LYS A 395 -12.15 10.37 -5.97
N SER A 396 -11.78 10.26 -4.70
CA SER A 396 -10.73 11.06 -4.10
C SER A 396 -10.08 10.32 -2.95
N PHE A 397 -8.93 10.83 -2.52
CA PHE A 397 -8.30 10.40 -1.29
C PHE A 397 -7.54 11.55 -0.67
N VAL A 398 -7.29 11.42 0.62
CA VAL A 398 -6.42 12.31 1.38
C VAL A 398 -5.18 11.55 1.82
N ILE A 399 -4.01 12.18 1.76
CA ILE A 399 -2.74 11.52 2.04
C ILE A 399 -1.79 12.42 2.83
N SER A 400 -1.09 11.85 3.81
CA SER A 400 -0.03 12.53 4.57
C SER A 400 1.35 12.18 3.99
N CYS A 401 1.95 13.05 3.20
CA CYS A 401 3.22 12.75 2.52
C CYS A 401 4.16 13.96 2.49
N ARG A 402 5.39 13.74 2.00
CA ARG A 402 6.36 14.80 1.77
C ARG A 402 6.29 15.28 0.32
N VAL A 403 6.20 16.59 0.11
CA VAL A 403 6.29 17.20 -1.22
C VAL A 403 7.21 18.40 -1.14
N GLY A 404 8.18 18.50 -2.06
CA GLY A 404 9.13 19.62 -2.07
C GLY A 404 10.01 19.75 -0.81
N GLY A 405 10.13 18.67 -0.02
CA GLY A 405 10.89 18.67 1.24
C GLY A 405 10.05 19.01 2.49
N SER A 406 8.76 19.31 2.34
CA SER A 406 7.86 19.62 3.44
C SER A 406 6.83 18.51 3.64
N ASP A 407 6.61 18.11 4.90
CA ASP A 407 5.55 17.17 5.27
C ASP A 407 4.21 17.90 5.29
N GLY A 408 3.15 17.26 4.79
CA GLY A 408 1.83 17.88 4.71
C GLY A 408 0.70 16.88 4.49
N ILE A 409 -0.52 17.41 4.54
CA ILE A 409 -1.75 16.70 4.17
C ILE A 409 -2.22 17.23 2.82
N TYR A 410 -2.43 16.33 1.88
CA TYR A 410 -2.84 16.65 0.52
C TYR A 410 -4.12 15.92 0.16
N PHE A 411 -5.02 16.62 -0.51
CA PHE A 411 -6.21 16.06 -1.12
C PHE A 411 -5.94 15.80 -2.61
N VAL A 412 -6.40 14.65 -3.10
CA VAL A 412 -6.15 14.21 -4.48
C VAL A 412 -7.46 13.74 -5.10
N GLN A 413 -7.73 14.19 -6.32
CA GLN A 413 -8.83 13.67 -7.13
C GLN A 413 -8.35 12.52 -8.01
N VAL A 414 -9.11 11.43 -8.02
CA VAL A 414 -8.89 10.27 -8.90
C VAL A 414 -9.48 10.61 -10.28
N PRO A 415 -8.73 10.38 -11.38
CA PRO A 415 -9.11 10.80 -12.74
C PRO A 415 -10.32 10.07 -13.35
#